data_AF-A0A952RCJ7-F1
#
_entry.id   AF-A0A952RCJ7-F1
#
_cell.length_a   1.000
_cell.length_b   1.000
_cell.length_c   1.000
_cell.angle_alpha   90.00
_cell.angle_beta   90.00
_cell.angle_gamma   90.00
#
_symmetry.space_group_name_H-M   'P 1'
#
loop_
_entity.id
_entity.type
_entity.pdbx_description
1 polymer ?
#
loop_
_entity_poly.entity_id
_entity_poly.type
_entity_poly.pdbx_seq_one_letter_code
_entity_poly.pdbx_strand_id
1 'polypeptide(L)'
;MASAPHSDSQPSYALGAPISLADLLALPPDGRRYARDENGMLILSPPDHADFHRTPLAILMQGMIRQLDDRSLVVAGGSVAFDPIYTLNGTVVPLSHHGLPCIEPDIICLRRPFRTIRASEKNKVYAPEDVMLVVELLSPSTWREDLGDGTGDKTDRWRTYLDGRVGEYWIVNAQETTCGIPARSVLALTFDPSLGTWSDVRVEAARHAPGDYRGRQALVGGRITSTAVPGLTLDIDHLWQSVG
;
A
#
# COMPACT_ATOMS: atom_id res chain seq x y z
N MET A 1 9.32 -26.82 -36.10
CA MET A 1 9.15 -25.91 -34.96
C MET A 1 8.22 -24.81 -35.42
N ALA A 2 6.98 -24.80 -34.91
CA ALA A 2 6.01 -23.78 -35.25
C ALA A 2 6.14 -22.63 -34.24
N SER A 3 6.57 -21.47 -34.71
CA SER A 3 6.50 -20.22 -33.95
C SER A 3 5.03 -19.84 -33.81
N ALA A 4 4.53 -19.82 -32.58
CA ALA A 4 3.20 -19.31 -32.30
C ALA A 4 3.14 -17.81 -32.61
N PRO A 5 2.07 -17.31 -33.24
CA PRO A 5 1.92 -15.88 -33.47
C PRO A 5 1.67 -15.18 -32.12
N HIS A 6 2.59 -14.31 -31.71
CA HIS A 6 2.29 -13.27 -30.72
C HIS A 6 1.34 -12.28 -31.39
N SER A 7 0.03 -12.46 -31.20
CA SER A 7 -0.92 -11.38 -31.45
C SER A 7 -0.75 -10.35 -30.34
N ASP A 8 0.12 -9.37 -30.56
CA ASP A 8 0.25 -8.14 -29.77
C ASP A 8 -0.96 -7.22 -29.99
N SER A 9 -2.18 -7.73 -29.85
CA SER A 9 -3.31 -6.85 -29.55
C SER A 9 -3.19 -6.52 -28.07
N GLN A 10 -2.46 -5.45 -27.73
CA GLN A 10 -2.56 -4.88 -26.39
C GLN A 10 -4.04 -4.67 -26.09
N PRO A 11 -4.60 -5.28 -25.03
CA PRO A 11 -5.99 -5.07 -24.69
C PRO A 11 -6.20 -3.57 -24.46
N SER A 12 -7.01 -2.96 -25.33
CA SER A 12 -7.25 -1.53 -25.39
C SER A 12 -8.22 -1.15 -24.27
N TYR A 13 -7.71 -0.47 -23.24
CA TYR A 13 -8.53 0.23 -22.25
C TYR A 13 -8.66 1.71 -22.65
N ALA A 14 -9.82 2.31 -22.37
CA ALA A 14 -10.10 3.70 -22.71
C ALA A 14 -10.73 4.43 -21.51
N LEU A 15 -10.34 5.70 -21.31
CA LEU A 15 -11.00 6.55 -20.31
C LEU A 15 -12.49 6.68 -20.63
N GLY A 16 -13.33 6.56 -19.61
CA GLY A 16 -14.78 6.55 -19.74
C GLY A 16 -15.35 5.25 -20.31
N ALA A 17 -14.57 4.17 -20.41
CA ALA A 17 -15.09 2.83 -20.68
C ALA A 17 -15.22 2.03 -19.37
N PRO A 18 -16.14 1.05 -19.27
CA PRO A 18 -16.20 0.16 -18.13
C PRO A 18 -14.90 -0.64 -17.98
N ILE A 19 -14.46 -0.84 -16.74
CA ILE A 19 -13.29 -1.67 -16.43
C ILE A 19 -13.53 -2.49 -15.16
N SER A 20 -13.14 -3.77 -15.18
CA SER A 20 -13.21 -4.63 -14.01
C SER A 20 -12.13 -4.26 -12.98
N LEU A 21 -12.28 -4.67 -11.72
CA LEU A 21 -11.23 -4.46 -10.71
C LEU A 21 -9.93 -5.16 -11.11
N ALA A 22 -10.04 -6.41 -11.57
CA ALA A 22 -8.91 -7.19 -12.03
C ALA A 22 -8.12 -6.44 -13.11
N ASP A 23 -8.84 -5.93 -14.11
CA ASP A 23 -8.24 -5.21 -15.24
C ASP A 23 -7.65 -3.87 -14.83
N LEU A 24 -8.29 -3.14 -13.90
CA LEU A 24 -7.73 -1.92 -13.32
C LEU A 24 -6.38 -2.19 -12.64
N LEU A 25 -6.31 -3.23 -11.80
CA LEU A 25 -5.09 -3.58 -11.04
C LEU A 25 -3.96 -4.11 -11.94
N ALA A 26 -4.28 -4.57 -13.15
CA ALA A 26 -3.31 -5.06 -14.11
C ALA A 26 -2.92 -4.03 -15.19
N LEU A 27 -3.46 -2.81 -15.12
CA LEU A 27 -3.10 -1.75 -16.07
C LEU A 27 -1.59 -1.49 -16.02
N PRO A 28 -0.96 -1.20 -17.18
CA PRO A 28 0.45 -0.90 -17.20
C PRO A 28 0.70 0.42 -16.44
N PRO A 29 1.77 0.50 -15.66
CA PRO A 29 2.20 1.73 -15.03
C PRO A 29 2.76 2.69 -16.10
N ASP A 30 1.91 3.41 -16.82
CA ASP A 30 2.32 4.31 -17.92
C ASP A 30 2.62 5.75 -17.44
N GLY A 31 2.80 5.91 -16.13
CA GLY A 31 2.97 7.21 -15.46
C GLY A 31 1.65 7.93 -15.16
N ARG A 32 0.51 7.31 -15.46
CA ARG A 32 -0.81 7.79 -15.07
C ARG A 32 -1.35 6.96 -13.92
N ARG A 33 -2.13 7.61 -13.05
CA ARG A 33 -2.86 6.93 -11.99
C ARG A 33 -4.29 6.76 -12.45
N TYR A 34 -4.74 5.51 -12.44
CA TYR A 34 -6.07 5.12 -12.87
C TYR A 34 -6.93 4.76 -11.67
N ALA A 35 -8.23 5.06 -11.76
CA ALA A 35 -9.23 4.63 -10.79
C ALA A 35 -10.50 4.19 -11.52
N ARG A 36 -11.43 3.65 -10.75
CA ARG A 36 -12.82 3.44 -11.16
C ARG A 36 -13.72 4.43 -10.45
N ASP A 37 -14.63 5.04 -11.19
CA ASP A 37 -15.71 5.82 -10.61
C ASP A 37 -16.80 4.91 -9.99
N GLU A 38 -17.85 5.51 -9.45
CA GLU A 38 -18.97 4.80 -8.82
C GLU A 38 -19.74 3.89 -9.78
N ASN A 39 -19.62 4.11 -11.10
CA ASN A 39 -20.25 3.31 -12.15
C ASN A 39 -19.31 2.25 -12.73
N GLY A 40 -18.09 2.10 -12.18
CA GLY A 40 -17.08 1.16 -12.67
C GLY A 40 -16.36 1.61 -13.95
N MET A 41 -16.42 2.91 -14.27
CA MET A 41 -15.80 3.47 -15.46
C MET A 41 -14.35 3.87 -15.18
N LEU A 42 -13.46 3.62 -16.12
CA LEU A 42 -12.06 3.99 -16.02
C LEU A 42 -11.90 5.51 -16.05
N ILE A 43 -11.32 6.06 -15.00
CA ILE A 43 -10.99 7.49 -14.89
C ILE A 43 -9.51 7.67 -14.55
N LEU A 44 -9.01 8.90 -14.74
CA LEU A 44 -7.74 9.30 -14.13
C LEU A 44 -7.99 9.67 -12.68
N SER A 45 -7.18 9.15 -11.78
CA SER A 45 -7.17 9.57 -10.39
C SER A 45 -6.71 11.02 -10.31
N PRO A 46 -7.36 11.87 -9.49
CA PRO A 46 -6.82 13.19 -9.21
C PRO A 46 -5.45 13.03 -8.54
N PRO A 47 -4.54 14.02 -8.71
CA PRO A 47 -3.28 14.00 -7.99
C PRO A 47 -3.52 14.05 -6.49
N ASP A 48 -2.68 13.37 -5.70
CA ASP A 48 -2.82 13.42 -4.25
C ASP A 48 -2.60 14.85 -3.72
N HIS A 49 -3.38 15.20 -2.72
CA HIS A 49 -3.25 16.49 -2.06
C HIS A 49 -1.85 16.65 -1.45
N ALA A 50 -1.27 17.84 -1.62
CA ALA A 50 0.10 18.10 -1.19
C ALA A 50 0.27 17.94 0.32
N ASP A 51 -0.66 18.52 1.09
CA ASP A 51 -0.48 18.75 2.52
C ASP A 51 -0.56 17.47 3.35
N PHE A 52 -1.41 16.53 2.95
CA PHE A 52 -1.68 15.32 3.73
C PHE A 52 -1.28 14.00 3.04
N HIS A 53 -0.72 14.06 1.84
CA HIS A 53 -0.19 12.87 1.17
C HIS A 53 1.22 13.10 0.63
N ARG A 54 1.42 13.97 -0.37
CA ARG A 54 2.73 14.11 -1.02
C ARG A 54 3.84 14.60 -0.07
N THR A 55 3.57 15.58 0.78
CA THR A 55 4.56 16.09 1.76
C THR A 55 4.89 15.06 2.85
N PRO A 56 3.90 14.47 3.56
CA PRO A 56 4.17 13.39 4.50
C PRO A 56 4.87 12.18 3.87
N LEU A 57 4.50 11.79 2.65
CA LEU A 57 5.13 10.71 1.90
C LEU A 57 6.63 10.99 1.69
N ALA A 58 6.96 12.19 1.24
CA ALA A 58 8.35 12.60 1.02
C ALA A 58 9.17 12.61 2.33
N ILE A 59 8.57 13.09 3.43
CA ILE A 59 9.22 13.11 4.76
C ILE A 59 9.48 11.67 5.24
N LEU A 60 8.47 10.81 5.20
CA LEU A 60 8.58 9.40 5.60
C LEU A 60 9.64 8.68 4.77
N MET A 61 9.56 8.80 3.45
CA MET A 61 10.50 8.16 2.52
C MET A 61 11.94 8.63 2.78
N GLN A 62 12.17 9.94 2.94
CA GLN A 62 13.51 10.45 3.26
C GLN A 62 13.99 9.98 4.63
N GLY A 63 13.11 9.95 5.63
CA GLY A 63 13.42 9.46 6.98
C GLY A 63 13.82 7.99 6.97
N MET A 64 13.12 7.14 6.22
CA MET A 64 13.44 5.72 6.04
C MET A 64 14.76 5.53 5.31
N ILE A 65 14.96 6.22 4.18
CA ILE A 65 16.18 6.13 3.35
C ILE A 65 17.44 6.53 4.13
N ARG A 66 17.35 7.50 5.05
CA ARG A 66 18.50 7.94 5.85
C ARG A 66 18.93 6.93 6.92
N GLN A 67 18.03 6.03 7.32
CA GLN A 67 18.29 5.02 8.36
C GLN A 67 18.81 3.71 7.80
N LEU A 68 18.67 3.48 6.50
CA LEU A 68 19.06 2.23 5.84
C LEU A 68 20.33 2.43 5.00
N ASP A 69 21.26 1.49 5.12
CA ASP A 69 22.52 1.51 4.36
C ASP A 69 22.28 1.46 2.84
N ASP A 70 21.27 0.68 2.43
CA ASP A 70 20.86 0.57 1.03
C ASP A 70 19.53 1.28 0.77
N ARG A 71 19.65 2.44 0.13
CA ARG A 71 18.53 3.29 -0.24
C ARG A 71 17.58 2.62 -1.25
N SER A 72 18.05 1.66 -2.03
CA SER A 72 17.22 0.98 -3.03
C SER A 72 16.18 0.04 -2.44
N LEU A 73 16.22 -0.20 -1.12
CA LEU A 73 15.23 -1.01 -0.41
C LEU A 73 13.95 -0.26 -0.12
N VAL A 74 13.94 1.07 -0.16
CA VAL A 74 12.74 1.89 0.07
C VAL A 74 12.23 2.38 -1.28
N VAL A 75 11.03 1.97 -1.66
CA VAL A 75 10.42 2.29 -2.95
C VAL A 75 9.08 2.97 -2.70
N ALA A 76 8.88 4.16 -3.30
CA ALA A 76 7.58 4.82 -3.32
C ALA A 76 6.79 4.42 -4.57
N GLY A 77 5.49 4.14 -4.40
CA GLY A 77 4.60 3.76 -5.51
C GLY A 77 5.04 2.49 -6.25
N GLY A 78 5.66 1.54 -5.55
CA GLY A 78 6.13 0.30 -6.16
C GLY A 78 5.00 -0.72 -6.31
N SER A 79 4.69 -1.16 -7.53
CA SER A 79 3.66 -2.18 -7.74
C SER A 79 4.10 -3.55 -7.19
N VAL A 80 3.22 -4.24 -6.46
CA VAL A 80 3.46 -5.57 -5.88
C VAL A 80 2.39 -6.53 -6.38
N ALA A 81 2.82 -7.67 -6.92
CA ALA A 81 1.91 -8.67 -7.49
C ALA A 81 1.50 -9.71 -6.44
N PHE A 82 0.55 -9.35 -5.58
CA PHE A 82 -0.05 -10.30 -4.64
C PHE A 82 -0.93 -11.33 -5.36
N ASP A 83 -0.93 -12.56 -4.86
CA ASP A 83 -1.85 -13.63 -5.29
C ASP A 83 -2.19 -14.51 -4.08
N PRO A 84 -3.45 -14.53 -3.59
CA PRO A 84 -4.61 -13.81 -4.12
C PRO A 84 -4.65 -12.32 -3.73
N ILE A 85 -5.39 -11.51 -4.50
CA ILE A 85 -5.90 -10.18 -4.09
C ILE A 85 -7.37 -10.34 -3.69
N TYR A 86 -7.80 -9.67 -2.64
CA TYR A 86 -9.19 -9.72 -2.17
C TYR A 86 -9.95 -8.42 -2.43
N THR A 87 -11.27 -8.56 -2.59
CA THR A 87 -12.20 -7.43 -2.50
C THR A 87 -12.66 -7.20 -1.07
N LEU A 88 -13.23 -6.03 -0.77
CA LEU A 88 -13.85 -5.71 0.53
C LEU A 88 -15.01 -6.67 0.89
N ASN A 89 -15.62 -7.33 -0.10
CA ASN A 89 -16.61 -8.39 0.14
C ASN A 89 -15.98 -9.75 0.46
N GLY A 90 -14.65 -9.84 0.53
CA GLY A 90 -13.91 -11.07 0.79
C GLY A 90 -13.83 -12.03 -0.39
N THR A 91 -14.19 -11.60 -1.60
CA THR A 91 -14.02 -12.41 -2.82
C THR A 91 -12.61 -12.25 -3.36
N VAL A 92 -12.04 -13.31 -3.92
CA VAL A 92 -10.78 -13.22 -4.65
C VAL A 92 -11.02 -12.45 -5.95
N VAL A 93 -10.15 -11.47 -6.24
CA VAL A 93 -10.13 -10.76 -7.51
C VAL A 93 -9.71 -11.76 -8.60
N PRO A 94 -10.49 -11.92 -9.69
CA PRO A 94 -10.17 -12.87 -10.73
C PRO A 94 -8.91 -12.44 -11.50
N LEU A 95 -8.38 -13.35 -12.32
CA LEU A 95 -7.30 -13.01 -13.24
C LEU A 95 -7.76 -11.92 -14.23
N SER A 96 -6.84 -11.02 -14.55
CA SER A 96 -7.09 -9.96 -15.53
C SER A 96 -6.75 -10.41 -16.95
N HIS A 97 -7.40 -9.77 -17.92
CA HIS A 97 -7.05 -9.87 -19.34
C HIS A 97 -5.85 -8.98 -19.72
N HIS A 98 -5.50 -7.99 -18.91
CA HIS A 98 -4.41 -7.03 -19.15
C HIS A 98 -3.07 -7.45 -18.54
N GLY A 99 -3.05 -8.46 -17.67
CA GLY A 99 -1.83 -8.99 -17.07
C GLY A 99 -2.00 -9.43 -15.63
N LEU A 100 -0.90 -9.40 -14.89
CA LEU A 100 -0.86 -9.75 -13.48
C LEU A 100 -1.41 -8.58 -12.64
N PRO A 101 -2.52 -8.76 -11.88
CA PRO A 101 -3.01 -7.74 -10.97
C PRO A 101 -1.95 -7.36 -9.94
N CYS A 102 -1.77 -6.07 -9.71
CA CYS A 102 -0.82 -5.53 -8.75
C CYS A 102 -1.50 -4.52 -7.85
N ILE A 103 -1.05 -4.45 -6.59
CA ILE A 103 -1.37 -3.33 -5.70
C ILE A 103 -0.20 -2.36 -5.73
N GLU A 104 -0.47 -1.06 -5.69
CA GLU A 104 0.53 0.00 -5.58
C GLU A 104 0.41 0.63 -4.18
N PRO A 105 1.22 0.19 -3.21
CA PRO A 105 1.31 0.83 -1.92
C PRO A 105 2.11 2.13 -2.03
N ASP A 106 1.83 3.07 -1.13
CA ASP A 106 2.53 4.36 -1.11
C ASP A 106 4.04 4.20 -0.87
N ILE A 107 4.45 3.35 0.08
CA ILE A 107 5.85 2.97 0.30
C ILE A 107 5.94 1.47 0.56
N ILE A 108 6.95 0.82 -0.01
CA ILE A 108 7.37 -0.53 0.35
C ILE A 108 8.84 -0.55 0.79
N CYS A 109 9.17 -1.40 1.76
CA CYS A 109 10.55 -1.79 2.06
C CYS A 109 10.81 -3.24 1.68
N LEU A 110 11.94 -3.48 1.00
CA LEU A 110 12.27 -4.79 0.40
C LEU A 110 13.41 -5.50 1.11
N ARG A 111 13.35 -6.83 1.16
CA ARG A 111 14.41 -7.72 1.64
C ARG A 111 15.45 -7.94 0.55
N ARG A 112 16.75 -7.94 0.90
CA ARG A 112 17.79 -8.39 -0.04
C ARG A 112 17.99 -9.92 -0.02
N PRO A 113 18.29 -10.53 -1.17
CA PRO A 113 18.04 -10.00 -2.52
C PRO A 113 16.52 -9.95 -2.80
N PHE A 114 16.05 -8.96 -3.55
CA PHE A 114 14.64 -8.89 -4.00
C PHE A 114 14.51 -9.21 -5.48
N ARG A 115 13.35 -9.71 -5.88
CA ARG A 115 13.01 -10.01 -7.27
C ARG A 115 12.02 -9.01 -7.84
N THR A 116 12.23 -8.70 -9.12
CA THR A 116 11.25 -7.98 -9.95
C THR A 116 10.61 -8.98 -10.92
N ILE A 117 9.29 -9.12 -10.87
CA ILE A 117 8.52 -9.98 -11.78
C ILE A 117 8.49 -9.35 -13.18
N ARG A 118 8.35 -8.03 -13.23
CA ARG A 118 8.43 -7.23 -14.46
C ARG A 118 9.28 -5.99 -14.17
N ALA A 119 10.23 -5.71 -15.03
CA ALA A 119 11.01 -4.49 -14.97
C ALA A 119 11.04 -3.83 -16.35
N SER A 120 10.52 -2.61 -16.44
CA SER A 120 10.91 -1.64 -17.46
C SER A 120 11.75 -0.55 -16.80
N GLU A 121 12.40 0.29 -17.60
CA GLU A 121 13.19 1.42 -17.06
C GLU A 121 12.40 2.33 -16.13
N LYS A 122 11.07 2.42 -16.33
CA LYS A 122 10.19 3.31 -15.58
C LYS A 122 9.42 2.60 -14.47
N ASN A 123 9.23 1.29 -14.56
CA ASN A 123 8.31 0.58 -13.67
C ASN A 123 8.81 -0.80 -13.29
N LYS A 124 8.67 -1.10 -11.99
CA LYS A 124 9.05 -2.38 -11.42
C LYS A 124 7.85 -2.97 -10.70
N VAL A 125 7.57 -4.23 -11.01
CA VAL A 125 6.62 -5.05 -10.26
C VAL A 125 7.44 -5.97 -9.37
N TYR A 126 7.23 -5.88 -8.07
CA TYR A 126 7.96 -6.64 -7.05
C TYR A 126 7.20 -7.90 -6.66
N ALA A 127 7.96 -8.92 -6.27
CA ALA A 127 7.40 -10.15 -5.72
C ALA A 127 6.97 -9.92 -4.26
N PRO A 128 5.77 -10.35 -3.84
CA PRO A 128 5.24 -10.09 -2.50
C PRO A 128 6.11 -10.67 -1.38
N GLU A 129 6.76 -11.81 -1.60
CA GLU A 129 7.64 -12.49 -0.63
C GLU A 129 8.94 -11.73 -0.29
N ASP A 130 9.24 -10.68 -1.03
CA ASP A 130 10.37 -9.79 -0.78
C ASP A 130 9.95 -8.49 -0.07
N VAL A 131 8.64 -8.24 0.11
CA VAL A 131 8.11 -7.06 0.81
C VAL A 131 8.13 -7.29 2.33
N MET A 132 8.94 -6.51 3.04
CA MET A 132 9.06 -6.58 4.51
C MET A 132 8.08 -5.64 5.22
N LEU A 133 7.88 -4.44 4.66
CA LEU A 133 7.01 -3.41 5.22
C LEU A 133 6.22 -2.76 4.07
N VAL A 134 4.94 -2.54 4.30
CA VAL A 134 4.09 -1.64 3.52
C VAL A 134 3.71 -0.44 4.38
N VAL A 135 3.78 0.75 3.80
CA VAL A 135 3.21 1.97 4.40
C VAL A 135 2.16 2.55 3.46
N GLU A 136 0.99 2.89 4.00
CA GLU A 136 -0.10 3.57 3.28
C GLU A 136 -0.43 4.89 3.99
N LEU A 137 -0.58 5.96 3.22
CA LEU A 137 -1.05 7.25 3.69
C LEU A 137 -2.54 7.38 3.35
N LEU A 138 -3.37 7.46 4.38
CA LEU A 138 -4.81 7.46 4.21
C LEU A 138 -5.27 8.72 3.48
N SER A 139 -6.07 8.48 2.44
CA SER A 139 -6.78 9.52 1.70
C SER A 139 -8.30 9.37 1.87
N PRO A 140 -9.08 10.46 1.77
CA PRO A 140 -10.55 10.38 1.82
C PRO A 140 -11.16 9.40 0.81
N SER A 141 -10.49 9.16 -0.32
CA SER A 141 -10.94 8.29 -1.40
C SER A 141 -10.62 6.82 -1.23
N THR A 142 -9.54 6.47 -0.53
CA THR A 142 -9.01 5.09 -0.49
C THR A 142 -8.94 4.48 0.90
N TRP A 143 -9.15 5.23 1.98
CA TRP A 143 -8.90 4.74 3.34
C TRP A 143 -9.63 3.44 3.70
N ARG A 144 -10.82 3.25 3.12
CA ARG A 144 -11.59 2.01 3.27
C ARG A 144 -10.87 0.80 2.70
N GLU A 145 -10.21 0.96 1.56
CA GLU A 145 -9.44 -0.10 0.90
C GLU A 145 -8.20 -0.45 1.72
N ASP A 146 -7.50 0.57 2.21
CA ASP A 146 -6.31 0.44 3.10
C ASP A 146 -6.65 -0.27 4.41
N LEU A 147 -7.74 0.16 5.08
CA LEU A 147 -8.18 -0.40 6.36
C LEU A 147 -9.01 -1.69 6.21
N GLY A 148 -9.33 -2.11 4.99
CA GLY A 148 -10.23 -3.23 4.71
C GLY A 148 -11.65 -2.99 5.24
N ASP A 149 -12.10 -1.74 5.32
CA ASP A 149 -13.39 -1.33 5.89
C ASP A 149 -14.49 -1.19 4.83
N GLY A 150 -15.63 -1.81 5.10
CA GLY A 150 -16.83 -1.69 4.28
C GLY A 150 -17.10 -2.91 3.39
N THR A 151 -17.84 -2.65 2.31
CA THR A 151 -18.29 -3.67 1.35
C THR A 151 -18.18 -3.10 -0.06
N GLY A 152 -17.97 -3.95 -1.05
CA GLY A 152 -17.94 -3.57 -2.46
C GLY A 152 -16.88 -4.28 -3.28
N ASP A 153 -16.96 -4.05 -4.59
CA ASP A 153 -15.95 -4.46 -5.57
C ASP A 153 -14.78 -3.46 -5.54
N LYS A 154 -14.07 -3.39 -4.42
CA LYS A 154 -12.85 -2.59 -4.22
C LYS A 154 -11.83 -3.44 -3.49
N THR A 155 -10.55 -3.12 -3.61
CA THR A 155 -9.47 -3.92 -3.00
C THR A 155 -9.54 -3.88 -1.47
N ASP A 156 -9.46 -5.05 -0.82
CA ASP A 156 -9.21 -5.19 0.62
C ASP A 156 -7.69 -5.33 0.81
N ARG A 157 -6.99 -4.20 0.95
CA ARG A 157 -5.53 -4.17 1.09
C ARG A 157 -5.10 -4.78 2.42
N TRP A 158 -5.85 -4.51 3.49
CA TRP A 158 -5.63 -5.11 4.81
C TRP A 158 -5.53 -6.64 4.76
N ARG A 159 -6.52 -7.31 4.14
CA ARG A 159 -6.54 -8.77 4.00
C ARG A 159 -5.50 -9.25 2.99
N THR A 160 -5.34 -8.54 1.87
CA THR A 160 -4.38 -8.93 0.84
C THR A 160 -2.95 -8.91 1.36
N TYR A 161 -2.55 -7.88 2.11
CA TYR A 161 -1.24 -7.82 2.74
C TYR A 161 -1.07 -8.86 3.83
N LEU A 162 -2.14 -9.18 4.57
CA LEU A 162 -2.12 -10.20 5.61
C LEU A 162 -1.86 -11.59 5.03
N ASP A 163 -2.65 -11.99 4.05
CA ASP A 163 -2.54 -13.29 3.39
C ASP A 163 -1.25 -13.39 2.55
N GLY A 164 -0.80 -12.27 2.00
CA GLY A 164 0.52 -12.11 1.39
C GLY A 164 1.69 -12.18 2.38
N ARG A 165 1.43 -12.25 3.69
CA ARG A 165 2.41 -12.34 4.78
C ARG A 165 3.44 -11.20 4.77
N VAL A 166 2.99 -9.99 4.44
CA VAL A 166 3.82 -8.79 4.59
C VAL A 166 4.23 -8.67 6.05
N GLY A 167 5.54 -8.49 6.33
CA GLY A 167 6.08 -8.52 7.69
C GLY A 167 5.48 -7.45 8.60
N GLU A 168 5.31 -6.23 8.10
CA GLU A 168 4.67 -5.12 8.79
C GLU A 168 3.78 -4.29 7.86
N TYR A 169 2.73 -3.72 8.44
CA TYR A 169 1.82 -2.81 7.75
C TYR A 169 1.60 -1.54 8.60
N TRP A 170 2.07 -0.40 8.11
CA TRP A 170 1.93 0.89 8.78
C TRP A 170 0.94 1.77 8.03
N ILE A 171 -0.12 2.18 8.72
CA ILE A 171 -1.21 2.97 8.15
C ILE A 171 -1.16 4.35 8.78
N VAL A 172 -0.96 5.38 7.98
CA VAL A 172 -0.68 6.74 8.43
C VAL A 172 -1.84 7.65 8.07
N ASN A 173 -2.53 8.20 9.06
CA ASN A 173 -3.43 9.33 8.83
C ASN A 173 -2.69 10.64 9.13
N ALA A 174 -2.15 11.27 8.09
CA ALA A 174 -1.48 12.57 8.20
C ALA A 174 -2.46 13.77 8.11
N GLN A 175 -3.76 13.53 7.93
CA GLN A 175 -4.76 14.59 7.85
C GLN A 175 -5.03 15.20 9.23
N GLU A 176 -5.60 16.41 9.22
CA GLU A 176 -6.10 17.08 10.44
C GLU A 176 -7.46 16.56 10.90
N THR A 177 -8.08 15.70 10.08
CA THR A 177 -9.38 15.08 10.35
C THR A 177 -9.25 13.56 10.40
N THR A 178 -10.24 12.92 11.01
CA THR A 178 -10.35 11.46 11.02
C THR A 178 -10.56 10.92 9.61
N CYS A 179 -9.76 9.94 9.23
CA CYS A 179 -9.88 9.21 7.98
C CYS A 179 -9.76 7.71 8.29
N GLY A 180 -10.86 7.09 8.72
CA GLY A 180 -10.87 5.73 9.28
C GLY A 180 -10.26 5.65 10.69
N ILE A 181 -9.03 6.11 10.87
CA ILE A 181 -8.35 6.28 12.17
C ILE A 181 -8.22 7.78 12.51
N PRO A 182 -7.99 8.14 13.80
CA PRO A 182 -7.87 9.54 14.24
C PRO A 182 -6.85 10.37 13.45
N ALA A 183 -7.04 11.68 13.40
CA ALA A 183 -6.12 12.62 12.78
C ALA A 183 -4.70 12.51 13.36
N ARG A 184 -3.67 12.77 12.53
CA ARG A 184 -2.25 12.74 12.93
C ARG A 184 -1.92 11.49 13.76
N SER A 185 -2.24 10.32 13.22
CA SER A 185 -2.01 9.05 13.90
C SER A 185 -1.46 7.97 12.98
N VAL A 186 -0.84 6.96 13.58
CA VAL A 186 -0.27 5.79 12.89
C VAL A 186 -0.83 4.52 13.51
N LEU A 187 -1.41 3.64 12.71
CA LEU A 187 -1.68 2.27 13.10
C LEU A 187 -0.55 1.37 12.57
N ALA A 188 0.29 0.86 13.49
CA ALA A 188 1.48 0.08 13.14
C ALA A 188 1.29 -1.40 13.52
N LEU A 189 1.32 -2.26 12.50
CA LEU A 189 0.99 -3.68 12.61
C LEU A 189 2.15 -4.56 12.17
N THR A 190 2.29 -5.73 12.80
CA THR A 190 3.22 -6.79 12.42
C THR A 190 2.45 -8.08 12.17
N PHE A 191 2.88 -8.87 11.19
CA PHE A 191 2.29 -10.18 10.94
C PHE A 191 2.69 -11.16 12.05
N ASP A 192 1.68 -11.72 12.73
CA ASP A 192 1.87 -12.73 13.78
C ASP A 192 1.65 -14.13 13.18
N PRO A 193 2.72 -14.91 12.93
CA PRO A 193 2.58 -16.23 12.33
C PRO A 193 1.89 -17.24 13.26
N SER A 194 1.86 -16.99 14.57
CA SER A 194 1.22 -17.88 15.54
C SER A 194 -0.31 -17.73 15.55
N LEU A 195 -0.78 -16.51 15.30
CA LEU A 195 -2.20 -16.19 15.24
C LEU A 195 -2.74 -16.14 13.79
N GLY A 196 -1.86 -16.08 12.79
CA GLY A 196 -2.24 -15.92 11.38
C GLY A 196 -2.96 -14.59 11.13
N THR A 197 -2.64 -13.55 11.89
CA THR A 197 -3.30 -12.24 11.82
C THR A 197 -2.30 -11.12 12.15
N TRP A 198 -2.74 -9.87 12.04
CA TRP A 198 -1.97 -8.72 12.50
C TRP A 198 -1.90 -8.67 14.02
N SER A 199 -0.76 -8.28 14.57
CA SER A 199 -0.53 -7.89 15.96
C SER A 199 0.06 -6.47 16.01
N ASP A 200 -0.02 -5.81 17.16
CA ASP A 200 0.52 -4.45 17.30
C ASP A 200 2.06 -4.47 17.33
N VAL A 201 2.70 -3.54 16.62
CA VAL A 201 4.15 -3.36 16.69
C VAL A 201 4.54 -2.83 18.07
N ARG A 202 5.74 -3.18 18.55
CA ARG A 202 6.29 -2.63 19.79
C ARG A 202 6.66 -1.16 19.63
N VAL A 203 6.19 -0.33 20.55
CA VAL A 203 6.43 1.12 20.55
C VAL A 203 7.05 1.58 21.86
N GLU A 204 8.09 2.37 21.77
CA GLU A 204 8.70 3.07 22.92
C GLU A 204 7.91 4.35 23.22
N ALA A 205 7.61 4.58 24.51
CA ALA A 205 6.89 5.77 24.97
C ALA A 205 5.56 6.02 24.23
N ALA A 206 4.83 4.93 23.94
CA ALA A 206 3.61 4.92 23.16
C ALA A 206 2.56 5.88 23.75
N ARG A 207 1.97 6.71 22.89
CA ARG A 207 0.77 7.49 23.21
C ARG A 207 -0.31 7.13 22.21
N HIS A 208 -1.43 6.65 22.71
CA HIS A 208 -2.53 6.17 21.89
C HIS A 208 -3.58 7.26 21.69
N ALA A 209 -4.16 7.30 20.50
CA ALA A 209 -5.37 8.05 20.24
C ALA A 209 -6.55 7.47 21.04
N PRO A 210 -7.59 8.26 21.35
CA PRO A 210 -8.84 7.71 21.87
C PRO A 210 -9.51 6.80 20.84
N GLY A 211 -10.11 5.71 21.31
CA GLY A 211 -10.79 4.71 20.48
C GLY A 211 -9.86 3.59 20.00
N ASP A 212 -10.45 2.66 19.25
CA ASP A 212 -9.74 1.60 18.56
C ASP A 212 -10.31 1.41 17.15
N TYR A 213 -9.51 0.80 16.28
CA TYR A 213 -9.92 0.28 14.98
C TYR A 213 -9.65 -1.22 14.99
N ARG A 214 -10.71 -2.04 14.91
CA ARG A 214 -10.64 -3.52 14.98
C ARG A 214 -9.91 -4.02 16.24
N GLY A 215 -10.12 -3.37 17.39
CA GLY A 215 -9.47 -3.70 18.64
C GLY A 215 -8.01 -3.23 18.73
N ARG A 216 -7.56 -2.37 17.82
CA ARG A 216 -6.19 -1.83 17.77
C ARG A 216 -6.18 -0.33 17.94
N GLN A 217 -5.28 0.18 18.77
CA GLN A 217 -5.22 1.61 19.06
C GLN A 217 -4.16 2.31 18.21
N ALA A 218 -4.60 3.27 17.39
CA ALA A 218 -3.69 4.13 16.65
C ALA A 218 -2.80 4.94 17.61
N LEU A 219 -1.59 5.24 17.16
CA LEU A 219 -0.55 5.95 17.90
C LEU A 219 -0.52 7.41 17.47
N VAL A 220 -0.51 8.34 18.42
CA VAL A 220 -0.32 9.78 18.19
C VAL A 220 1.07 10.27 18.58
N GLY A 221 1.89 9.40 19.20
CA GLY A 221 3.25 9.72 19.60
C GLY A 221 4.03 8.49 20.08
N GLY A 222 5.33 8.67 20.28
CA GLY A 222 6.28 7.60 20.61
C GLY A 222 7.13 7.16 19.41
N ARG A 223 7.94 6.11 19.60
CA ARG A 223 8.86 5.60 18.58
C ARG A 223 8.55 4.15 18.23
N ILE A 224 8.20 3.93 16.97
CA ILE A 224 8.05 2.59 16.39
C ILE A 224 9.45 2.09 16.00
N THR A 225 9.79 0.87 16.38
CA THR A 225 10.97 0.18 15.86
C THR A 225 10.49 -0.99 15.01
N SER A 226 10.84 -0.99 13.73
CA SER A 226 10.45 -2.08 12.84
C SER A 226 11.17 -3.37 13.25
N THR A 227 10.40 -4.42 13.41
CA THR A 227 10.86 -5.80 13.57
C THR A 227 11.11 -6.48 12.22
N ALA A 228 10.38 -6.07 11.18
CA ALA A 228 10.54 -6.60 9.82
C ALA A 228 11.68 -5.95 9.03
N VAL A 229 12.01 -4.69 9.31
CA VAL A 229 13.08 -3.94 8.64
C VAL A 229 14.17 -3.55 9.66
N PRO A 230 15.26 -4.33 9.79
CA PRO A 230 16.30 -4.06 10.77
C PRO A 230 16.89 -2.65 10.62
N GLY A 231 17.00 -1.94 11.74
CA GLY A 231 17.55 -0.57 11.78
C GLY A 231 16.54 0.54 11.44
N LEU A 232 15.32 0.19 10.99
CA LEU A 232 14.30 1.19 10.71
C LEU A 232 13.52 1.56 11.97
N THR A 233 13.43 2.86 12.23
CA THR A 233 12.57 3.44 13.26
C THR A 233 11.71 4.58 12.71
N LEU A 234 10.56 4.82 13.33
CA LEU A 234 9.72 5.99 13.08
C LEU A 234 9.42 6.70 14.40
N ASP A 235 9.95 7.91 14.54
CA ASP A 235 9.60 8.83 15.62
C ASP A 235 8.34 9.61 15.21
N ILE A 236 7.20 9.25 15.80
CA ILE A 236 5.88 9.79 15.44
C ILE A 236 5.80 11.28 15.80
N ASP A 237 6.45 11.69 16.88
CA ASP A 237 6.44 13.08 17.33
C ASP A 237 7.22 13.96 16.36
N HIS A 238 8.37 13.47 15.89
CA HIS A 238 9.14 14.15 14.87
C HIS A 238 8.41 14.20 13.51
N LEU A 239 7.69 13.14 13.15
CA LEU A 239 6.88 13.11 11.93
C LEU A 239 5.87 14.27 11.93
N TRP A 240 5.10 14.44 13.01
CA TRP A 240 4.10 15.50 13.09
C TRP A 240 4.70 16.90 13.12
N GLN A 241 5.84 17.09 13.78
CA GLN A 241 6.57 18.37 13.74
C GLN A 241 7.05 18.72 12.32
N SER A 242 7.36 17.70 11.51
CA SER A 242 7.90 17.89 10.16
C SER A 242 6.80 18.12 9.11
N VAL A 243 5.59 17.61 9.35
CA VAL A 243 4.42 17.77 8.46
C VAL A 243 3.75 19.14 8.66
N GLY A 244 3.83 19.74 9.86
CA GLY A 244 3.24 21.04 10.21
C GLY A 244 1.95 20.90 10.99
#